data_AF-A0A816K0H0-F1
#
_entry.id   AF-A0A816K0H0-F1
#
_cell.length_a   1.000
_cell.length_b   1.000
_cell.length_c   1.000
_cell.angle_alpha   90.00
_cell.angle_beta   90.00
_cell.angle_gamma   90.00
#
_symmetry.space_group_name_H-M   'P 1'
#
loop_
_entity.id
_entity.type
_entity.pdbx_description
1 polymer ?
#
loop_
_entity_poly.entity_id
_entity_poly.type
_entity_poly.pdbx_seq_one_letter_code
_entity_poly.pdbx_strand_id
1 'polypeptide(L)'
;MCLSSTNIHFYYDRHYSKCGDDYEGIPTDARLYAISFRTSSLEEITYSLLKERICRKMGIDPFTKRLNLSFVTLVVEPKRQSYILDDEDVFVYLTSVDKEQRRSILHLDDIQEL
;
A
#
# COMPACT_ATOMS: atom_id res chain seq x y z
N MET A 1 -14.73 23.08 -7.42
CA MET A 1 -14.37 21.64 -7.53
C MET A 1 -14.82 20.96 -6.24
N CYS A 2 -15.40 19.77 -6.33
CA CYS A 2 -15.84 19.01 -5.15
C CYS A 2 -14.71 18.08 -4.71
N LEU A 3 -14.34 18.12 -3.42
CA LEU A 3 -13.32 17.23 -2.86
C LEU A 3 -13.92 15.85 -2.63
N SER A 4 -13.26 14.81 -3.11
CA SER A 4 -13.60 13.41 -2.82
C SER A 4 -12.65 12.84 -1.77
N SER A 5 -13.10 11.84 -1.02
CA SER A 5 -12.26 11.15 -0.04
C SER A 5 -11.80 9.82 -0.59
N THR A 6 -10.49 9.62 -0.67
CA THR A 6 -9.86 8.36 -1.09
C THR A 6 -9.21 7.71 0.12
N ASN A 7 -9.76 6.58 0.55
CA ASN A 7 -9.25 5.82 1.70
C ASN A 7 -8.35 4.67 1.21
N ILE A 8 -7.18 4.55 1.82
CA ILE A 8 -6.19 3.51 1.53
C ILE A 8 -5.96 2.73 2.82
N HIS A 9 -6.23 1.43 2.77
CA HIS A 9 -5.95 0.50 3.86
C HIS A 9 -4.63 -0.19 3.61
N PHE A 10 -3.85 -0.41 4.67
CA PHE A 10 -2.53 -1.02 4.54
C PHE A 10 -2.11 -1.81 5.76
N TYR A 11 -1.30 -2.83 5.51
CA TYR A 11 -0.52 -3.54 6.53
C TYR A 11 0.89 -2.96 6.58
N TYR A 12 1.39 -2.75 7.79
CA TYR A 12 2.81 -2.51 8.03
C TYR A 12 3.36 -3.65 8.86
N ASP A 13 4.12 -4.53 8.22
CA ASP A 13 4.74 -5.64 8.91
C ASP A 13 6.18 -5.27 9.27
N ARG A 14 6.43 -5.09 10.56
CA ARG A 14 7.78 -4.84 11.10
C ARG A 14 8.60 -6.13 11.25
N HIS A 15 8.00 -7.31 11.00
CA HIS A 15 8.49 -8.63 11.41
C HIS A 15 8.32 -9.73 10.33
N TYR A 16 8.51 -9.43 9.04
CA TYR A 16 8.79 -10.51 8.08
C TYR A 16 10.22 -11.02 8.29
N SER A 17 10.41 -11.91 9.28
CA SER A 17 11.45 -12.93 9.17
C SER A 17 10.85 -14.02 8.29
N LYS A 18 11.33 -14.14 7.04
CA LYS A 18 10.92 -15.21 6.12
C LYS A 18 11.02 -16.57 6.83
N CYS A 19 9.89 -17.20 7.12
CA CYS A 19 9.85 -18.59 7.54
C CYS A 19 8.94 -19.36 6.58
N GLY A 20 9.55 -20.09 5.65
CA GLY A 20 8.89 -21.11 4.83
C GLY A 20 8.14 -20.62 3.59
N ASP A 21 8.05 -21.51 2.59
CA ASP A 21 7.44 -21.32 1.27
C ASP A 21 5.90 -21.32 1.25
N ASP A 22 5.26 -21.11 2.41
CA ASP A 22 3.81 -21.18 2.54
C ASP A 22 3.20 -19.76 2.56
N TYR A 23 2.38 -19.45 1.55
CA TYR A 23 1.59 -18.21 1.45
C TYR A 23 0.43 -18.14 2.46
N GLU A 24 0.59 -18.69 3.66
CA GLU A 24 -0.38 -18.58 4.75
C GLU A 24 0.25 -17.90 5.97
N GLY A 25 -0.11 -16.64 6.18
CA GLY A 25 0.22 -15.96 7.42
C GLY A 25 0.00 -14.47 7.32
N ILE A 26 -1.24 -14.01 7.45
CA ILE A 26 -1.42 -12.69 8.06
C ILE A 26 -0.95 -12.88 9.51
N PRO A 27 0.10 -12.18 9.97
CA PRO A 27 0.51 -12.26 11.36
C PRO A 27 -0.70 -11.99 12.25
N THR A 28 -0.91 -12.78 13.29
CA THR A 28 -2.07 -12.68 14.19
C THR A 28 -2.19 -11.31 14.88
N ASP A 29 -1.16 -10.45 14.76
CA ASP A 29 -1.08 -9.07 15.27
C ASP A 29 -0.83 -8.01 14.18
N ALA A 30 -1.08 -8.34 12.90
CA ALA A 30 -0.94 -7.39 11.79
C ALA A 30 -2.04 -6.33 11.88
N ARG A 31 -1.71 -5.19 12.48
CA ARG A 31 -2.62 -4.05 12.60
C ARG A 31 -2.93 -3.50 11.21
N LEU A 32 -4.22 -3.46 10.88
CA LEU A 32 -4.71 -2.79 9.68
C LEU A 32 -4.77 -1.28 9.94
N TYR A 33 -4.00 -0.53 9.17
CA TYR A 33 -3.99 0.93 9.21
C TYR A 33 -4.76 1.49 8.01
N ALA A 34 -5.16 2.75 8.11
CA ALA A 34 -5.78 3.47 6.99
C ALA A 34 -5.35 4.94 6.93
N ILE A 35 -5.11 5.47 5.74
CA ILE A 35 -4.99 6.91 5.50
C ILE A 35 -6.10 7.37 4.57
N SER A 36 -6.50 8.63 4.71
CA SER A 36 -7.48 9.28 3.85
C SER A 36 -6.84 10.48 3.17
N PHE A 37 -7.10 10.60 1.86
CA PHE A 37 -6.78 11.74 1.02
C PHE A 37 -8.07 12.49 0.68
N ARG A 38 -8.05 13.81 0.82
CA ARG A 38 -9.13 14.69 0.39
C ARG A 38 -8.62 15.53 -0.78
N THR A 39 -8.85 15.03 -1.99
CA THR A 39 -8.30 15.60 -3.24
C THR A 39 -9.42 15.82 -4.25
N SER A 40 -9.18 16.66 -5.26
CA SER A 40 -10.14 16.85 -6.35
C SER A 40 -9.97 15.78 -7.45
N SER A 41 -8.75 15.26 -7.60
CA SER A 41 -8.39 14.16 -8.50
C SER A 41 -7.59 13.07 -7.77
N LEU A 42 -7.62 11.84 -8.30
CA LEU A 42 -6.72 10.76 -7.86
C LEU A 42 -5.27 11.02 -8.31
N GLU A 43 -5.05 11.77 -9.38
CA GLU A 43 -3.72 12.14 -9.88
C GLU A 43 -2.95 13.06 -8.91
N GLU A 44 -3.66 13.73 -7.99
CA GLU A 44 -3.02 14.50 -6.92
C GLU A 44 -2.34 13.60 -5.88
N ILE A 45 -2.68 12.31 -5.84
CA ILE A 45 -2.09 11.33 -4.92
C ILE A 45 -0.86 10.73 -5.60
N THR A 46 0.26 11.43 -5.51
CA THR A 46 1.56 10.95 -6.02
C THR A 46 2.15 9.87 -5.11
N TYR A 47 3.12 9.13 -5.64
CA TYR A 47 3.92 8.15 -4.91
C TYR A 47 4.65 8.76 -3.71
N SER A 48 5.27 9.92 -3.90
CA SER A 48 5.97 10.64 -2.83
C SER A 48 5.01 11.04 -1.71
N LEU A 49 3.83 11.56 -2.06
CA LEU A 49 2.81 11.96 -1.09
C LEU A 49 2.22 10.74 -0.37
N LEU A 50 1.96 9.64 -1.08
CA LEU A 50 1.51 8.38 -0.50
C LEU A 50 2.49 7.88 0.55
N LYS A 51 3.78 7.79 0.18
CA LYS A 51 4.87 7.41 1.10
C LYS A 51 4.96 8.32 2.31
N GLU A 52 4.97 9.63 2.11
CA GLU A 52 5.06 10.60 3.19
C GLU A 52 3.93 10.41 4.22
N ARG A 53 2.70 10.25 3.75
CA ARG A 53 1.52 10.09 4.61
C ARG A 53 1.53 8.78 5.39
N ILE A 54 2.01 7.72 4.76
CA ILE A 54 2.23 6.43 5.42
C ILE A 54 3.31 6.55 6.49
N CYS A 55 4.50 7.06 6.14
CA CYS A 55 5.60 7.25 7.09
C CYS A 55 5.18 8.09 8.29
N ARG A 56 4.48 9.21 8.05
CA ARG A 56 3.93 10.08 9.10
C ARG A 56 2.95 9.34 10.00
N LYS A 57 2.03 8.54 9.43
CA LYS A 57 1.08 7.75 10.22
C LYS A 57 1.78 6.68 11.07
N MET A 58 2.86 6.12 10.56
CA MET A 58 3.61 5.07 11.24
C MET A 58 4.70 5.60 12.19
N GLY A 59 4.93 6.92 12.23
CA GLY A 59 6.02 7.52 13.01
C GLY A 59 7.41 7.10 12.52
N ILE A 60 7.55 6.82 11.22
CA ILE A 60 8.80 6.41 10.57
C ILE A 60 9.40 7.63 9.87
N ASP A 61 10.71 7.81 9.98
CA ASP A 61 11.41 8.82 9.20
C ASP A 61 11.59 8.29 7.75
N PRO A 62 10.97 8.95 6.75
CA PRO A 62 11.02 8.53 5.34
C PRO A 62 12.44 8.51 4.75
N PHE A 63 13.41 9.18 5.39
CA PHE A 63 14.82 9.18 4.95
C PHE A 63 15.64 8.04 5.55
N THR A 64 15.17 7.44 6.65
CA THR A 64 15.92 6.40 7.38
C THR A 64 15.54 4.98 6.98
N LYS A 65 14.32 4.78 6.46
CA LYS A 65 13.82 3.48 6.04
C LYS A 65 13.31 3.52 4.60
N ARG A 66 13.91 2.70 3.75
CA ARG A 66 13.34 2.41 2.43
C ARG A 66 12.15 1.47 2.59
N LEU A 67 10.97 1.98 2.26
CA LEU A 67 9.74 1.18 2.21
C LEU A 67 9.43 0.76 0.78
N ASN A 68 9.18 -0.54 0.60
CA ASN A 68 8.55 -1.10 -0.58
C ASN A 68 7.04 -1.11 -0.40
N LEU A 69 6.33 -0.63 -1.42
CA LEU A 69 4.88 -0.63 -1.48
C LEU A 69 4.48 -1.72 -2.47
N SER A 70 3.65 -2.67 -2.02
CA SER A 70 3.13 -3.73 -2.88
C SER A 70 1.67 -4.04 -2.56
N PHE A 71 0.97 -4.73 -3.46
CA PHE A 71 -0.40 -5.19 -3.22
C PHE A 71 -0.66 -6.44 -4.05
N VAL A 72 -1.62 -7.27 -3.63
CA VAL A 72 -2.10 -8.39 -4.45
C VAL A 72 -3.22 -7.88 -5.35
N THR A 73 -3.05 -7.96 -6.67
CA THR A 73 -4.07 -7.51 -7.62
C THR A 73 -5.33 -8.38 -7.53
N LEU A 74 -6.49 -7.74 -7.44
CA LEU A 74 -7.80 -8.41 -7.39
C LEU A 74 -8.47 -8.53 -8.78
N VAL A 75 -7.92 -7.86 -9.79
CA VAL A 75 -8.54 -7.72 -11.12
C VAL A 75 -7.90 -8.63 -12.19
N VAL A 76 -6.80 -9.32 -11.86
CA VAL A 76 -6.09 -10.25 -12.76
C VAL A 76 -6.07 -11.64 -12.14
N GLU A 77 -6.30 -12.67 -12.97
CA GLU A 77 -6.15 -14.08 -12.58
C GLU A 77 -4.97 -14.75 -13.33
N PRO A 78 -4.14 -15.55 -12.65
CA PRO A 78 -4.12 -15.76 -11.21
C PRO A 78 -3.73 -14.48 -10.46
N LYS A 79 -4.22 -14.31 -9.22
CA LYS A 79 -3.81 -13.20 -8.36
C LYS A 79 -2.29 -13.17 -8.20
N ARG A 80 -1.70 -11.98 -8.38
CA ARG A 80 -0.25 -11.75 -8.28
C ARG A 80 0.06 -10.53 -7.42
N GLN A 81 1.24 -10.54 -6.80
CA GLN A 81 1.77 -9.35 -6.15
C GLN A 81 2.26 -8.37 -7.22
N SER A 82 1.92 -7.10 -7.02
CA SER A 82 2.36 -5.96 -7.83
C SER A 82 3.06 -4.96 -6.92
N TYR A 83 4.07 -4.26 -7.44
CA TYR A 83 4.81 -3.23 -6.72
C TYR A 83 4.34 -1.85 -7.18
N ILE A 84 4.43 -0.87 -6.30
CA ILE A 84 4.23 0.55 -6.63
C ILE A 84 5.60 1.22 -6.63
N LEU A 85 6.05 1.65 -7.80
CA LEU A 85 7.38 2.23 -8.03
C LEU A 85 7.32 3.72 -8.34
N ASP A 86 6.22 4.18 -8.94
CA ASP A 86 6.02 5.56 -9.37
C ASP A 86 4.56 6.03 -9.26
N ASP A 87 4.28 7.24 -9.76
CA ASP A 87 2.96 7.87 -9.72
C ASP A 87 1.93 7.15 -10.63
N GLU A 88 2.37 6.54 -11.74
CA GLU A 88 1.48 5.79 -12.63
C GLU A 88 0.99 4.52 -11.93
N ASP A 89 1.88 3.81 -11.24
CA ASP A 89 1.52 2.64 -10.44
C ASP A 89 0.55 2.99 -9.30
N VAL A 90 0.70 4.17 -8.68
CA VAL A 90 -0.26 4.64 -7.66
C VAL A 90 -1.63 4.83 -8.29
N PHE A 91 -1.70 5.48 -9.46
CA PHE A 91 -2.96 5.69 -10.14
C PHE A 91 -3.63 4.36 -10.52
N VAL A 92 -2.86 3.40 -11.03
CA VAL A 92 -3.33 2.03 -11.32
C VAL A 92 -3.87 1.37 -10.06
N TYR A 93 -3.14 1.42 -8.94
CA TYR A 93 -3.61 0.88 -7.66
C TYR A 93 -4.92 1.53 -7.18
N LEU A 94 -5.04 2.86 -7.28
CA LEU A 94 -6.20 3.60 -6.81
C LEU A 94 -7.46 3.30 -7.63
N THR A 95 -7.29 3.06 -8.93
CA THR A 95 -8.38 2.80 -9.88
C THR A 95 -8.71 1.32 -10.04
N SER A 96 -7.79 0.42 -9.68
CA SER A 96 -7.99 -1.03 -9.75
C SER A 96 -8.85 -1.53 -8.59
N VAL A 97 -10.15 -1.68 -8.86
CA VAL A 97 -11.13 -2.27 -7.94
C VAL A 97 -11.76 -3.52 -8.57
N ASP A 98 -12.15 -4.48 -7.73
CA ASP A 98 -12.86 -5.67 -8.19
C ASP A 98 -14.32 -5.38 -8.56
N LYS A 99 -15.04 -6.43 -8.97
CA LYS A 99 -16.46 -6.33 -9.36
C LYS A 99 -17.38 -5.84 -8.24
N GLU A 100 -16.94 -5.94 -6.98
CA GLU A 100 -17.66 -5.48 -5.79
C GLU A 100 -17.17 -4.10 -5.30
N GLN A 101 -16.38 -3.40 -6.13
CA GLN A 101 -15.78 -2.10 -5.81
C GLN A 101 -14.77 -2.15 -4.63
N ARG A 102 -14.20 -3.31 -4.36
CA ARG A 102 -13.17 -3.48 -3.33
C ARG A 102 -11.79 -3.22 -3.94
N ARG A 103 -10.97 -2.47 -3.20
CA ARG A 103 -9.57 -2.23 -3.54
C ARG A 103 -8.68 -3.22 -2.81
N SER A 104 -7.56 -3.61 -3.44
CA SER A 104 -6.49 -4.35 -2.77
C SER A 104 -5.99 -3.63 -1.53
N ILE A 105 -5.58 -4.39 -0.51
CA ILE A 105 -4.88 -3.83 0.65
C ILE A 105 -3.42 -3.63 0.27
N LEU A 106 -2.87 -2.46 0.64
CA LEU A 106 -1.46 -2.14 0.44
C LEU A 106 -0.61 -2.83 1.51
N HIS A 107 0.48 -3.45 1.09
CA HIS A 107 1.47 -4.08 1.95
C HIS A 107 2.75 -3.25 1.93
N LEU A 108 3.33 -3.05 3.12
CA LEU A 108 4.56 -2.28 3.32
C LEU A 108 5.63 -3.19 3.88
N ASP A 109 6.73 -3.30 3.16
CA ASP A 109 7.91 -4.07 3.56
C ASP A 109 9.11 -3.13 3.73
N ASP A 110 9.85 -3.31 4.83
CA ASP A 110 11.15 -2.66 5.02
C ASP A 110 12.17 -3.31 4.07
N ILE A 111 12.85 -2.51 3.25
CA ILE A 111 14.04 -2.98 2.55
C ILE A 111 15.19 -2.97 3.56
N GLN A 112 15.56 -4.13 4.10
CA GLN A 112 16.87 -4.26 4.74
C GLN A 112 17.93 -4.13 3.64
N GLU A 113 18.83 -3.15 3.77
CA GLU A 113 20.09 -3.22 3.05
C GLU A 113 20.83 -4.45 3.57
N LEU A 114 21.08 -5.42 2.67
CA LEU A 114 21.96 -6.56 2.89
C LEU A 114 23.41 -6.10 2.99
#